data_AF-A0A959WV16-F1
#
_entry.id   AF-A0A959WV16-F1
#
_cell.length_a   1.000
_cell.length_b   1.000
_cell.length_c   1.000
_cell.angle_alpha   90.00
_cell.angle_beta   90.00
_cell.angle_gamma   90.00
#
_symmetry.space_group_name_H-M   'P 1'
#
loop_
_entity.id
_entity.type
_entity.pdbx_description
1 polymer ?
#
loop_
_entity_poly.entity_id
_entity_poly.type
_entity_poly.pdbx_seq_one_letter_code
_entity_poly.pdbx_strand_id
1 'polypeptide(L)'
;MPESQSLVVRAVSPNAPGVFGAVVQAIEGAGGRVGNTSVASYNEKRMVRDYTVTAADPQRVVDAVAGVEGVTVDPEGRALDGHRGGVLDMRSRTSLTTRDDLAMAYTPGVARVCMAIHDDFDQAWDYTIKGNSVMVVTDGSRVMDLGDIGAEAALPAGEAKAFAMRSLAGIDAFPLPVDAKDVDEIVNTVALCSSVFAAVYLHDMAPDRMAAVKTGLESRLDIPVLTQEEAAKAGGGDDVAAAPGILRGLLDCRATKVTPAVLDAAAGVAGGSPLADGHAGAVADAVVGAATTEGLNRR
;
A
#
# COMPACT_ATOMS: atom_id res chain seq x y z
N MET A 1 4.95 -25.66 -21.18
CA MET A 1 5.31 -26.15 -19.83
C MET A 1 4.33 -25.50 -18.88
N PRO A 2 3.66 -26.22 -17.95
CA PRO A 2 2.85 -25.54 -16.94
C PRO A 2 3.76 -24.56 -16.17
N GLU A 3 3.28 -23.33 -16.00
CA GLU A 3 4.04 -22.30 -15.28
C GLU A 3 4.22 -22.74 -13.83
N SER A 4 5.46 -22.73 -13.35
CA SER A 4 5.76 -23.07 -11.96
C SER A 4 5.43 -21.89 -11.05
N GLN A 5 4.66 -22.14 -10.01
CA GLN A 5 4.23 -21.15 -9.04
C GLN A 5 5.11 -21.23 -7.78
N SER A 6 5.37 -20.07 -7.17
CA SER A 6 6.10 -19.99 -5.90
C SER A 6 5.11 -19.84 -4.75
N LEU A 7 5.23 -20.67 -3.72
CA LEU A 7 4.42 -20.58 -2.50
C LEU A 7 5.29 -20.70 -1.24
N VAL A 8 4.72 -20.32 -0.10
CA VAL A 8 5.32 -20.57 1.22
C VAL A 8 4.45 -21.58 1.96
N VAL A 9 5.01 -22.77 2.23
CA VAL A 9 4.36 -23.80 3.05
C VAL A 9 4.83 -23.63 4.49
N ARG A 10 3.92 -23.28 5.40
CA ARG A 10 4.21 -23.19 6.84
C ARG A 10 3.91 -24.53 7.49
N ALA A 11 4.96 -25.27 7.82
CA ALA A 11 4.84 -26.55 8.51
C ALA A 11 5.03 -26.36 10.01
N VAL A 12 4.03 -26.80 10.77
CA VAL A 12 4.08 -26.96 12.22
C VAL A 12 4.41 -28.41 12.51
N SER A 13 5.47 -28.67 13.28
CA SER A 13 5.95 -30.02 13.54
C SER A 13 6.52 -30.19 14.95
N PRO A 14 6.71 -31.44 15.44
CA PRO A 14 7.48 -31.69 16.65
C PRO A 14 8.90 -31.16 16.50
N ASN A 15 9.47 -30.61 17.56
CA ASN A 15 10.89 -30.26 17.58
C ASN A 15 11.76 -31.52 17.81
N ALA A 16 11.81 -32.38 16.79
CA ALA A 16 12.51 -33.66 16.83
C ALA A 16 13.44 -33.84 15.62
N PRO A 17 14.57 -34.57 15.75
CA PRO A 17 15.42 -34.91 14.63
C PRO A 17 14.67 -35.65 13.51
N GLY A 18 15.09 -35.44 12.26
CA GLY A 18 14.55 -36.13 11.09
C GLY A 18 13.29 -35.52 10.48
N VAL A 19 12.49 -34.77 11.25
CA VAL A 19 11.23 -34.19 10.76
C VAL A 19 11.46 -33.18 9.62
N PHE A 20 12.51 -32.35 9.73
CA PHE A 20 12.90 -31.43 8.65
C PHE A 20 13.19 -32.17 7.33
N GLY A 21 13.94 -33.27 7.39
CA GLY A 21 14.28 -34.08 6.22
C GLY A 21 13.05 -34.74 5.60
N ALA A 22 12.13 -35.24 6.44
CA ALA A 22 10.88 -35.84 5.98
C ALA A 22 10.00 -34.81 5.23
N VAL A 23 9.91 -33.58 5.73
CA VAL A 23 9.18 -32.49 5.05
C VAL A 23 9.83 -32.12 3.71
N VAL A 24 11.15 -31.97 3.66
CA VAL A 24 11.87 -31.69 2.39
C VAL A 24 11.65 -32.81 1.38
N GLN A 25 11.74 -34.07 1.82
CA GLN A 25 11.51 -35.23 0.96
C GLN A 25 10.07 -35.29 0.44
N ALA A 26 9.08 -34.93 1.26
CA ALA A 26 7.69 -34.86 0.83
C ALA A 26 7.48 -33.77 -0.24
N ILE A 27 8.12 -32.60 -0.08
CA ILE A 27 8.07 -31.52 -1.07
C ILE A 27 8.69 -31.98 -2.40
N GLU A 28 9.89 -32.55 -2.37
CA GLU A 28 10.60 -33.02 -3.57
C GLU A 28 9.85 -34.18 -4.24
N GLY A 29 9.31 -35.12 -3.46
CA GLY A 29 8.50 -36.24 -3.96
C GLY A 29 7.19 -35.79 -4.62
N ALA A 30 6.64 -34.65 -4.22
CA ALA A 30 5.49 -34.02 -4.85
C ALA A 30 5.83 -33.22 -6.12
N GLY A 31 7.12 -33.14 -6.49
CA GLY A 31 7.60 -32.35 -7.63
C GLY A 31 7.85 -30.87 -7.30
N GLY A 32 7.89 -30.50 -6.01
CA GLY A 32 8.27 -29.17 -5.56
C GLY A 32 9.79 -29.04 -5.38
N ARG A 33 10.33 -27.86 -5.69
CA ARG A 33 11.73 -27.51 -5.42
C ARG A 33 11.80 -26.59 -4.21
N VAL A 34 12.49 -27.01 -3.15
CA VAL A 34 12.71 -26.20 -1.96
C VAL A 34 13.69 -25.07 -2.28
N GLY A 35 13.30 -23.84 -1.97
CA GLY A 35 14.12 -22.65 -2.00
C GLY A 35 14.61 -22.28 -0.60
N ASN A 36 14.20 -21.11 -0.12
CA ASN A 36 14.56 -20.66 1.23
C ASN A 36 13.78 -21.43 2.31
N THR A 37 14.41 -21.66 3.45
CA THR A 37 13.74 -22.17 4.65
C THR A 37 14.03 -21.26 5.83
N SER A 38 13.00 -20.89 6.58
CA SER A 38 13.11 -19.99 7.73
C SER A 38 12.30 -20.52 8.90
N VAL A 39 12.88 -20.47 10.11
CA VAL A 39 12.15 -20.81 11.34
C VAL A 39 11.33 -19.59 11.76
N ALA A 40 10.00 -19.76 11.83
CA ALA A 40 9.10 -18.71 12.31
C ALA A 40 9.06 -18.68 13.85
N SER A 41 8.99 -19.85 14.49
CA SER A 41 9.10 -19.99 15.95
C SER A 41 9.48 -21.43 16.34
N TYR A 42 10.01 -21.62 17.55
CA TYR A 42 10.26 -22.95 18.09
C TYR A 42 10.23 -22.94 19.63
N ASN A 43 9.97 -24.10 20.22
CA ASN A 43 10.20 -24.41 21.63
C ASN A 43 10.60 -25.89 21.76
N GLU A 44 10.74 -26.41 22.99
CA GLU A 44 11.15 -27.80 23.22
C GLU A 44 10.22 -28.85 22.59
N LYS A 45 8.95 -28.52 22.34
CA LYS A 45 7.94 -29.46 21.84
C LYS A 45 7.57 -29.23 20.37
N ARG A 46 7.71 -28.01 19.86
CA ARG A 46 7.14 -27.57 18.58
C ARG A 46 8.14 -26.72 17.79
N MET A 47 8.15 -26.92 16.47
CA MET A 47 8.86 -26.10 15.50
C MET A 47 7.89 -25.64 14.41
N VAL A 48 7.89 -24.34 14.12
CA VAL A 48 7.14 -23.74 13.01
C VAL A 48 8.16 -23.24 12.00
N ARG A 49 8.10 -23.80 10.79
CA ARG A 49 9.06 -23.52 9.72
C ARG A 49 8.35 -23.23 8.42
N ASP A 50 8.80 -22.17 7.77
CA ASP A 50 8.36 -21.77 6.45
C ASP A 50 9.31 -22.34 5.40
N TYR A 51 8.74 -22.95 4.37
CA TYR A 51 9.43 -23.48 3.21
C TYR A 51 8.96 -22.70 1.98
N THR A 52 9.83 -21.89 1.38
CA THR A 52 9.56 -21.34 0.05
C THR A 52 9.74 -22.47 -0.96
N VAL A 53 8.69 -22.79 -1.70
CA VAL A 53 8.67 -23.89 -2.68
C VAL A 53 8.28 -23.35 -4.04
N THR A 54 8.95 -23.81 -5.09
CA THR A 54 8.51 -23.63 -6.47
C THR A 54 7.97 -24.95 -7.00
N ALA A 55 6.73 -24.99 -7.48
CA ALA A 55 6.09 -26.21 -7.97
C ALA A 55 5.11 -25.94 -9.12
N ALA A 56 4.89 -26.93 -9.99
CA ALA A 56 3.84 -26.87 -11.02
C ALA A 56 2.43 -27.06 -10.42
N ASP A 57 2.33 -27.78 -9.30
CA ASP A 57 1.09 -28.01 -8.56
C ASP A 57 1.33 -27.71 -7.06
N PRO A 58 1.11 -26.46 -6.62
CA PRO A 58 1.27 -26.06 -5.22
C PRO A 58 0.41 -26.86 -4.24
N GLN A 59 -0.81 -27.22 -4.62
CA GLN A 59 -1.74 -27.90 -3.72
C GLN A 59 -1.24 -29.32 -3.42
N ARG A 60 -0.74 -30.03 -4.44
CA ARG A 60 -0.12 -31.34 -4.25
C ARG A 60 1.07 -31.29 -3.28
N VAL A 61 1.86 -30.22 -3.29
CA VAL A 61 2.96 -30.02 -2.32
C VAL A 61 2.41 -29.82 -0.91
N VAL A 62 1.40 -28.97 -0.74
CA VAL A 62 0.74 -28.74 0.55
C VAL A 62 0.20 -30.05 1.13
N ASP A 63 -0.51 -30.83 0.32
CA ASP A 63 -1.08 -32.12 0.72
C ASP A 63 0.02 -33.12 1.11
N ALA A 64 1.13 -33.16 0.37
CA ALA A 64 2.27 -34.03 0.67
C ALA A 64 2.94 -33.67 1.99
N VAL A 65 3.12 -32.38 2.29
CA VAL A 65 3.68 -31.92 3.57
C VAL A 65 2.71 -32.20 4.72
N ALA A 66 1.40 -32.01 4.52
CA ALA A 66 0.38 -32.36 5.50
C ALA A 66 0.27 -33.87 5.77
N GLY A 67 0.72 -34.70 4.83
CA GLY A 67 0.83 -36.15 4.99
C GLY A 67 2.03 -36.64 5.80
N VAL A 68 2.98 -35.77 6.14
CA VAL A 68 4.14 -36.13 6.97
C VAL A 68 3.69 -36.32 8.43
N GLU A 69 4.07 -37.44 9.03
CA GLU A 69 3.65 -37.80 10.39
C GLU A 69 4.02 -36.70 11.41
N GLY A 70 3.02 -36.26 12.17
CA GLY A 70 3.16 -35.20 13.19
C GLY A 70 3.24 -33.78 12.62
N VAL A 71 3.23 -33.60 11.31
CA VAL A 71 3.27 -32.28 10.67
C VAL A 71 1.85 -31.81 10.38
N THR A 72 1.53 -30.58 10.74
CA THR A 72 0.34 -29.89 10.24
C THR A 72 0.77 -28.71 9.39
N VAL A 73 0.22 -28.58 8.19
CA VAL A 73 0.39 -27.37 7.39
C VAL A 73 -0.58 -26.34 7.90
N ASP A 74 -0.07 -25.16 8.24
CA ASP A 74 -0.90 -24.02 8.57
C ASP A 74 -1.59 -23.53 7.28
N PRO A 75 -2.92 -23.68 7.16
CA PRO A 75 -3.65 -23.29 5.95
C PRO A 75 -3.65 -21.77 5.75
N GLU A 76 -3.34 -21.00 6.80
CA GLU A 76 -3.40 -19.53 6.74
C GLU A 76 -2.17 -18.97 6.01
N GLY A 77 -1.05 -19.71 5.95
CA GLY A 77 0.15 -19.31 5.22
C GLY A 77 0.83 -18.05 5.78
N ARG A 78 2.07 -17.78 5.33
CA ARG A 78 2.84 -16.61 5.81
C ARG A 78 2.15 -15.27 5.49
N ALA A 79 1.35 -15.22 4.43
CA ALA A 79 0.62 -14.02 4.03
C ALA A 79 -0.46 -13.65 5.05
N LEU A 80 -1.38 -14.56 5.42
CA LEU A 80 -2.44 -14.20 6.38
C LEU A 80 -1.87 -13.89 7.76
N ASP A 81 -0.84 -14.61 8.20
CA ASP A 81 -0.18 -14.30 9.47
C ASP A 81 0.56 -12.95 9.45
N GLY A 82 1.18 -12.60 8.31
CA GLY A 82 1.81 -11.29 8.13
C GLY A 82 0.80 -10.12 8.11
N HIS A 83 -0.45 -10.40 7.75
CA HIS A 83 -1.55 -9.42 7.71
C HIS A 83 -2.47 -9.49 8.94
N ARG A 84 -2.17 -10.32 9.94
CA ARG A 84 -3.01 -10.43 11.14
C ARG A 84 -2.98 -9.12 11.92
N GLY A 85 -4.10 -8.40 11.91
CA GLY A 85 -4.23 -7.07 12.52
C GLY A 85 -3.92 -5.90 11.57
N GLY A 86 -3.70 -6.18 10.28
CA GLY A 86 -3.34 -5.18 9.27
C GLY A 86 -1.83 -4.91 9.21
N VAL A 87 -1.38 -4.24 8.15
CA VAL A 87 0.04 -3.83 7.98
C VAL A 87 0.29 -2.36 8.32
N LEU A 88 -0.76 -1.64 8.74
CA LEU A 88 -0.70 -0.23 9.13
C LEU A 88 -0.96 -0.07 10.62
N ASP A 89 -0.35 0.97 11.20
CA ASP A 89 -0.57 1.41 12.58
C ASP A 89 -0.49 2.94 12.62
N MET A 90 -1.23 3.58 13.53
CA MET A 90 -1.21 5.03 13.72
C MET A 90 -0.31 5.40 14.88
N ARG A 91 0.65 6.28 14.63
CA ARG A 91 1.59 6.75 15.65
C ARG A 91 1.54 8.26 15.80
N SER A 92 1.57 8.72 17.04
CA SER A 92 1.68 10.14 17.34
C SER A 92 3.03 10.68 16.86
N ARG A 93 3.00 11.86 16.24
CA ARG A 93 4.21 12.63 15.88
C ARG A 93 4.86 13.29 17.09
N THR A 94 4.09 13.55 18.14
CA THR A 94 4.52 14.26 19.34
C THR A 94 4.49 13.33 20.55
N SER A 95 5.50 13.43 21.41
CA SER A 95 5.51 12.72 22.69
C SER A 95 4.44 13.28 23.63
N LEU A 96 3.67 12.40 24.27
CA LEU A 96 2.73 12.75 25.33
C LEU A 96 3.25 12.22 26.66
N THR A 97 4.22 12.95 27.24
CA THR A 97 4.93 12.54 28.45
C THR A 97 4.62 13.42 29.66
N THR A 98 4.21 14.66 29.42
CA THR A 98 3.91 15.65 30.45
C THR A 98 2.48 16.20 30.33
N ARG A 99 2.02 16.89 31.37
CA ARG A 99 0.74 17.62 31.32
C ARG A 99 0.78 18.78 30.33
N ASP A 100 1.93 19.41 30.18
CA ASP A 100 2.11 20.51 29.23
C ASP A 100 2.03 19.99 27.79
N ASP A 101 2.61 18.81 27.51
CA ASP A 101 2.46 18.14 26.20
C ASP A 101 0.97 17.90 25.88
N LEU A 102 0.22 17.39 26.86
CA LEU A 102 -1.22 17.15 26.71
C LEU A 102 -2.00 18.46 26.50
N ALA A 103 -1.68 19.51 27.25
CA ALA A 103 -2.33 20.80 27.12
C ALA A 103 -2.07 21.48 25.76
N MET A 104 -0.90 21.24 25.16
CA MET A 104 -0.55 21.76 23.83
C MET A 104 -1.19 20.96 22.70
N ALA A 105 -1.13 19.62 22.77
CA ALA A 105 -1.70 18.74 21.75
C ALA A 105 -3.24 18.65 21.82
N TYR A 106 -3.82 18.97 22.98
CA TYR A 106 -5.25 18.92 23.24
C TYR A 106 -5.74 20.26 23.80
N THR A 107 -6.73 20.25 24.69
CA THR A 107 -7.24 21.48 25.30
C THR A 107 -6.27 22.05 26.33
N PRO A 108 -6.00 23.38 26.34
CA PRO A 108 -6.59 24.42 25.49
C PRO A 108 -5.84 24.71 24.18
N GLY A 109 -4.65 24.15 23.95
CA GLY A 109 -3.78 24.48 22.81
C GLY A 109 -4.44 24.27 21.43
N VAL A 110 -5.14 23.15 21.25
CA VAL A 110 -5.82 22.80 19.99
C VAL A 110 -6.84 23.85 19.55
N ALA A 111 -7.48 24.55 20.50
CA ALA A 111 -8.47 25.59 20.17
C ALA A 111 -7.84 26.75 19.38
N ARG A 112 -6.58 27.10 19.69
CA ARG A 112 -5.85 28.14 18.96
C ARG A 112 -5.56 27.72 17.53
N VAL A 113 -5.20 26.45 17.32
CA VAL A 113 -4.96 25.89 15.98
C VAL A 113 -6.25 25.84 15.17
N CYS A 114 -7.36 25.41 15.78
CA CYS A 114 -8.67 25.43 15.13
C CYS A 114 -9.08 26.84 14.68
N MET A 115 -8.89 27.86 15.53
CA MET A 115 -9.21 29.24 15.15
C MET A 115 -8.28 29.78 14.06
N ALA A 116 -6.99 29.42 14.09
CA ALA A 116 -6.06 29.82 13.03
C ALA A 116 -6.48 29.26 11.65
N ILE A 117 -6.92 28.00 11.60
CA ILE A 117 -7.46 27.37 10.37
C ILE A 117 -8.82 27.95 9.97
N HIS A 118 -9.67 28.30 10.94
CA HIS A 118 -10.93 28.98 10.67
C HIS A 118 -10.72 30.34 9.98
N ASP A 119 -9.69 31.08 10.40
CA ASP A 119 -9.37 32.39 9.83
C ASP A 119 -8.68 32.27 8.46
N ASP A 120 -7.95 31.18 8.22
CA ASP A 120 -7.30 30.85 6.95
C ASP A 120 -7.21 29.32 6.74
N PHE A 121 -8.08 28.78 5.89
CA PHE A 121 -8.19 27.35 5.67
C PHE A 121 -6.94 26.71 5.04
N ASP A 122 -6.07 27.48 4.35
CA ASP A 122 -4.84 26.92 3.79
C ASP A 122 -3.84 26.55 4.91
N GLN A 123 -3.98 27.11 6.11
CA GLN A 123 -3.17 26.70 7.27
C GLN A 123 -3.43 25.25 7.72
N ALA A 124 -4.50 24.61 7.24
CA ALA A 124 -4.71 23.18 7.45
C ALA A 124 -3.54 22.34 6.89
N TRP A 125 -2.87 22.80 5.82
CA TRP A 125 -1.70 22.14 5.25
C TRP A 125 -0.50 22.14 6.19
N ASP A 126 -0.35 23.20 6.98
CA ASP A 126 0.80 23.42 7.88
C ASP A 126 0.58 22.85 9.28
N TYR A 127 -0.64 22.96 9.81
CA TYR A 127 -0.94 22.61 11.20
C TYR A 127 -1.65 21.27 11.38
N THR A 128 -1.87 20.51 10.31
CA THR A 128 -2.49 19.18 10.39
C THR A 128 -1.73 18.16 9.56
N ILE A 129 -2.18 16.90 9.58
CA ILE A 129 -1.63 15.84 8.74
C ILE A 129 -1.88 16.07 7.24
N LYS A 130 -2.74 17.04 6.87
CA LYS A 130 -3.17 17.28 5.49
C LYS A 130 -2.01 17.31 4.51
N GLY A 131 -0.99 18.14 4.76
CA GLY A 131 0.14 18.30 3.84
C GLY A 131 0.98 17.05 3.58
N ASN A 132 0.81 15.97 4.35
CA ASN A 132 1.55 14.71 4.17
C ASN A 132 0.65 13.49 3.86
N SER A 133 -0.66 13.68 3.70
CA SER A 133 -1.60 12.55 3.64
C SER A 133 -2.23 12.33 2.28
N VAL A 134 -2.41 11.06 1.92
CA VAL A 134 -3.00 10.61 0.66
C VAL A 134 -4.16 9.67 0.94
N MET A 135 -5.29 9.91 0.28
CA MET A 135 -6.45 9.02 0.34
C MET A 135 -6.30 7.95 -0.75
N VAL A 136 -6.20 6.68 -0.36
CA VAL A 136 -6.04 5.55 -1.28
C VAL A 136 -7.40 4.91 -1.49
N VAL A 137 -8.01 5.16 -2.65
CA VAL A 137 -9.41 4.84 -2.94
C VAL A 137 -9.50 3.70 -3.94
N THR A 138 -10.37 2.75 -3.62
CA THR A 138 -10.80 1.67 -4.51
C THR A 138 -12.28 1.36 -4.27
N ASP A 139 -12.92 0.67 -5.19
CA ASP A 139 -14.22 0.02 -4.96
C ASP A 139 -14.12 -1.51 -5.02
N GLY A 140 -12.89 -2.04 -5.16
CA GLY A 140 -12.63 -3.47 -5.27
C GLY A 140 -13.14 -4.12 -6.56
N SER A 141 -13.51 -3.33 -7.58
CA SER A 141 -14.05 -3.86 -8.83
C SER A 141 -13.00 -4.49 -9.74
N ARG A 142 -11.71 -4.26 -9.49
CA ARG A 142 -10.61 -4.90 -10.22
C ARG A 142 -9.35 -5.00 -9.37
N VAL A 143 -9.35 -5.93 -8.42
CA VAL A 143 -8.19 -6.17 -7.55
C VAL A 143 -7.25 -7.16 -8.23
N MET A 144 -6.11 -6.67 -8.74
CA MET A 144 -5.11 -7.51 -9.42
C MET A 144 -5.75 -8.43 -10.48
N ASP A 145 -5.37 -9.72 -10.50
CA ASP A 145 -5.98 -10.76 -11.35
C ASP A 145 -7.20 -11.45 -10.72
N LEU A 146 -7.68 -10.96 -9.57
CA LEU A 146 -8.80 -11.56 -8.82
C LEU A 146 -10.16 -11.07 -9.31
N GLY A 147 -10.19 -9.94 -10.04
CA GLY A 147 -11.42 -9.35 -10.57
C GLY A 147 -12.19 -8.52 -9.54
N ASP A 148 -13.51 -8.51 -9.68
CA ASP A 148 -14.44 -7.80 -8.79
C ASP A 148 -14.70 -8.64 -7.54
N ILE A 149 -14.02 -8.29 -6.45
CA ILE A 149 -14.11 -8.98 -5.15
C ILE A 149 -14.74 -8.11 -4.06
N GLY A 150 -15.10 -6.87 -4.39
CA GLY A 150 -15.74 -5.92 -3.48
C GLY A 150 -14.77 -5.13 -2.60
N ALA A 151 -15.29 -4.06 -2.00
CA ALA A 151 -14.54 -3.05 -1.27
C ALA A 151 -13.77 -3.61 -0.07
N GLU A 152 -14.40 -4.43 0.78
CA GLU A 152 -13.77 -5.01 1.96
C GLU A 152 -12.66 -5.99 1.61
N ALA A 153 -12.86 -6.79 0.56
CA ALA A 153 -11.84 -7.74 0.12
C ALA A 153 -10.61 -7.02 -0.51
N ALA A 154 -10.77 -5.76 -0.92
CA ALA A 154 -9.70 -4.91 -1.43
C ALA A 154 -8.88 -4.21 -0.31
N LEU A 155 -9.32 -4.25 0.96
CA LEU A 155 -8.62 -3.62 2.09
C LEU A 155 -7.12 -3.97 2.14
N PRO A 156 -6.70 -5.25 2.05
CA PRO A 156 -5.28 -5.60 2.10
C PRO A 156 -4.47 -4.98 0.95
N ALA A 157 -5.06 -4.82 -0.24
CA ALA A 157 -4.41 -4.17 -1.37
C ALA A 157 -4.21 -2.67 -1.11
N GLY A 158 -5.24 -1.98 -0.59
CA GLY A 158 -5.16 -0.58 -0.19
C GLY A 158 -4.13 -0.35 0.92
N GLU A 159 -4.09 -1.22 1.93
CA GLU A 159 -3.09 -1.17 2.99
C GLU A 159 -1.67 -1.36 2.44
N ALA A 160 -1.47 -2.28 1.48
CA ALA A 160 -0.17 -2.51 0.85
C ALA A 160 0.31 -1.27 0.07
N LYS A 161 -0.58 -0.57 -0.65
CA LYS A 161 -0.25 0.70 -1.33
C LYS A 161 0.15 1.77 -0.31
N ALA A 162 -0.60 1.90 0.79
CA ALA A 162 -0.28 2.86 1.84
C ALA A 162 1.05 2.55 2.53
N PHE A 163 1.32 1.27 2.81
CA PHE A 163 2.59 0.79 3.36
C PHE A 163 3.77 1.12 2.43
N ALA A 164 3.62 0.91 1.12
CA ALA A 164 4.64 1.25 0.13
C ALA A 164 4.91 2.76 0.10
N MET A 165 3.86 3.59 0.07
CA MET A 165 3.98 5.06 0.10
C MET A 165 4.71 5.55 1.36
N ARG A 166 4.40 4.97 2.52
CA ARG A 166 5.08 5.29 3.78
C ARG A 166 6.55 4.88 3.74
N SER A 167 6.84 3.67 3.29
CA SER A 167 8.18 3.08 3.31
C SER A 167 9.13 3.72 2.31
N LEU A 168 8.61 4.10 1.13
CA LEU A 168 9.42 4.59 0.01
C LEU A 168 9.50 6.12 -0.02
N ALA A 169 8.47 6.82 0.45
CA ALA A 169 8.35 8.27 0.30
C ALA A 169 7.92 9.03 1.57
N GLY A 170 7.77 8.35 2.71
CA GLY A 170 7.42 8.99 3.98
C GLY A 170 5.99 9.55 4.03
N ILE A 171 5.11 9.15 3.11
CA ILE A 171 3.74 9.64 2.99
C ILE A 171 2.82 8.94 4.01
N ASP A 172 1.91 9.70 4.63
CA ASP A 172 0.87 9.17 5.52
C ASP A 172 -0.39 8.81 4.71
N ALA A 173 -0.37 7.67 4.03
CA ALA A 173 -1.50 7.22 3.20
C ALA A 173 -2.55 6.44 4.00
N PHE A 174 -3.83 6.61 3.67
CA PHE A 174 -4.94 5.93 4.33
C PHE A 174 -5.86 5.22 3.32
N PRO A 175 -6.09 3.90 3.46
CA PRO A 175 -7.00 3.17 2.58
C PRO A 175 -8.46 3.54 2.87
N LEU A 176 -9.21 3.87 1.83
CA LEU A 176 -10.65 4.15 1.85
C LEU A 176 -11.34 3.38 0.71
N PRO A 177 -11.54 2.07 0.87
CA PRO A 177 -12.39 1.34 -0.05
C PRO A 177 -13.85 1.81 0.10
N VAL A 178 -14.53 2.06 -1.02
CA VAL A 178 -15.90 2.57 -1.07
C VAL A 178 -16.79 1.45 -1.60
N ASP A 179 -17.70 0.96 -0.75
CA ASP A 179 -18.70 -0.05 -1.13
C ASP A 179 -19.85 0.58 -1.92
N ALA A 180 -19.54 1.01 -3.14
CA ALA A 180 -20.50 1.54 -4.10
C ALA A 180 -20.05 1.17 -5.52
N LYS A 181 -21.02 1.03 -6.43
CA LYS A 181 -20.75 0.79 -7.86
C LYS A 181 -21.13 1.97 -8.76
N ASP A 182 -21.93 2.90 -8.24
CA ASP A 182 -22.30 4.12 -8.93
C ASP A 182 -21.17 5.16 -8.86
N VAL A 183 -20.87 5.79 -9.99
CA VAL A 183 -19.75 6.74 -10.10
C VAL A 183 -20.01 7.99 -9.25
N ASP A 184 -21.24 8.51 -9.26
CA ASP A 184 -21.58 9.75 -8.56
C ASP A 184 -21.56 9.53 -7.04
N GLU A 185 -21.99 8.36 -6.57
CA GLU A 185 -21.88 7.95 -5.17
C GLU A 185 -20.42 7.85 -4.71
N ILE A 186 -19.54 7.24 -5.52
CA ILE A 186 -18.10 7.14 -5.22
C ILE A 186 -17.49 8.55 -5.17
N VAL A 187 -17.70 9.35 -6.23
CA VAL A 187 -17.17 10.72 -6.32
C VAL A 187 -17.65 11.56 -5.13
N ASN A 188 -18.93 11.45 -4.76
CA ASN A 188 -19.48 12.20 -3.64
C ASN A 188 -18.89 11.77 -2.30
N THR A 189 -18.76 10.47 -2.06
CA THR A 189 -18.16 9.92 -0.84
C THR A 189 -16.73 10.42 -0.67
N VAL A 190 -15.91 10.24 -1.71
CA VAL A 190 -14.50 10.64 -1.71
C VAL A 190 -14.37 12.16 -1.56
N ALA A 191 -15.21 12.95 -2.24
CA ALA A 191 -15.17 14.40 -2.13
C ALA A 191 -15.51 14.90 -0.72
N LEU A 192 -16.51 14.31 -0.05
CA LEU A 192 -16.88 14.67 1.31
C LEU A 192 -15.79 14.30 2.35
N CYS A 193 -15.01 13.24 2.09
CA CYS A 193 -13.91 12.81 2.94
C CYS A 193 -12.57 13.51 2.66
N SER A 194 -12.47 14.33 1.60
CA SER A 194 -11.20 14.87 1.08
C SER A 194 -10.50 15.91 1.98
N SER A 195 -11.19 16.49 2.97
CA SER A 195 -10.68 17.63 3.75
C SER A 195 -9.36 17.33 4.47
N VAL A 196 -9.17 16.07 4.90
CA VAL A 196 -7.97 15.61 5.61
C VAL A 196 -6.78 15.39 4.68
N PHE A 197 -6.96 15.28 3.35
CA PHE A 197 -5.92 14.77 2.45
C PHE A 197 -5.32 15.84 1.52
N ALA A 198 -4.06 15.65 1.13
CA ALA A 198 -3.36 16.47 0.14
C ALA A 198 -3.44 15.92 -1.29
N ALA A 199 -3.75 14.64 -1.46
CA ALA A 199 -3.96 14.01 -2.76
C ALA A 199 -4.89 12.80 -2.65
N VAL A 200 -5.42 12.37 -3.79
CA VAL A 200 -6.17 11.13 -3.94
C VAL A 200 -5.41 10.19 -4.88
N TYR A 201 -5.29 8.92 -4.49
CA TYR A 201 -4.76 7.84 -5.33
C TYR A 201 -5.86 6.83 -5.61
N LEU A 202 -6.27 6.69 -6.87
CA LEU A 202 -7.27 5.71 -7.30
C LEU A 202 -6.56 4.42 -7.72
N HIS A 203 -6.96 3.28 -7.14
CA HIS A 203 -6.32 1.99 -7.39
C HIS A 203 -7.35 0.86 -7.50
N ASP A 204 -6.97 -0.26 -8.14
CA ASP A 204 -7.73 -1.52 -8.19
C ASP A 204 -9.25 -1.37 -8.53
N MET A 205 -9.56 -0.45 -9.44
CA MET A 205 -10.91 -0.16 -9.94
C MET A 205 -11.00 -0.43 -11.44
N ALA A 206 -12.17 -0.78 -11.96
CA ALA A 206 -12.39 -0.97 -13.40
C ALA A 206 -11.96 0.30 -14.20
N PRO A 207 -11.31 0.16 -15.38
CA PRO A 207 -10.69 1.32 -16.06
C PRO A 207 -11.68 2.45 -16.38
N ASP A 208 -12.84 2.09 -16.95
CA ASP A 208 -13.85 3.06 -17.37
C ASP A 208 -14.42 3.81 -16.15
N ARG A 209 -14.61 3.08 -15.04
CA ARG A 209 -15.09 3.65 -13.79
C ARG A 209 -14.03 4.55 -13.16
N MET A 210 -12.77 4.12 -13.13
CA MET A 210 -11.68 4.92 -12.57
C MET A 210 -11.51 6.24 -13.33
N ALA A 211 -11.59 6.22 -14.67
CA ALA A 211 -11.54 7.43 -15.49
C ALA A 211 -12.72 8.38 -15.21
N ALA A 212 -13.93 7.84 -15.05
CA ALA A 212 -15.12 8.63 -14.73
C ALA A 212 -15.03 9.23 -13.31
N VAL A 213 -14.60 8.44 -12.32
CA VAL A 213 -14.38 8.89 -10.94
C VAL A 213 -13.30 9.97 -10.89
N LYS A 214 -12.16 9.77 -11.57
CA LYS A 214 -11.09 10.78 -11.67
C LYS A 214 -11.64 12.10 -12.18
N THR A 215 -12.36 12.07 -13.31
CA THR A 215 -12.96 13.27 -13.92
C THR A 215 -13.91 13.98 -12.96
N GLY A 216 -14.78 13.23 -12.27
CA GLY A 216 -15.68 13.76 -11.26
C GLY A 216 -14.94 14.42 -10.09
N LEU A 217 -13.89 13.78 -9.58
CA LEU A 217 -13.09 14.30 -8.48
C LEU A 217 -12.30 15.54 -8.87
N GLU A 218 -11.64 15.56 -10.03
CA GLU A 218 -10.90 16.72 -10.53
C GLU A 218 -11.79 17.95 -10.77
N SER A 219 -13.09 17.75 -10.98
CA SER A 219 -14.07 18.84 -11.08
C SER A 219 -14.51 19.41 -9.72
N ARG A 220 -14.34 18.65 -8.63
CA ARG A 220 -14.84 18.98 -7.28
C ARG A 220 -13.72 19.31 -6.29
N LEU A 221 -12.51 18.84 -6.56
CA LEU A 221 -11.38 18.90 -5.65
C LEU A 221 -10.28 19.81 -6.20
N ASP A 222 -9.62 20.50 -5.29
CA ASP A 222 -8.46 21.36 -5.56
C ASP A 222 -7.15 20.69 -5.07
N ILE A 223 -7.10 19.37 -5.21
CA ILE A 223 -5.97 18.49 -4.88
C ILE A 223 -5.78 17.47 -6.01
N PRO A 224 -4.55 16.99 -6.25
CA PRO A 224 -4.26 16.09 -7.35
C PRO A 224 -4.91 14.73 -7.13
N VAL A 225 -5.42 14.17 -8.23
CA VAL A 225 -5.96 12.82 -8.31
C VAL A 225 -5.09 12.02 -9.27
N LEU A 226 -4.31 11.08 -8.73
CA LEU A 226 -3.44 10.19 -9.49
C LEU A 226 -4.12 8.82 -9.63
N THR A 227 -4.07 8.21 -10.81
CA THR A 227 -4.52 6.82 -10.99
C THR A 227 -3.38 5.83 -10.97
N GLN A 228 -3.71 4.57 -10.62
CA GLN A 228 -2.78 3.45 -10.74
C GLN A 228 -2.29 3.25 -12.18
N GLU A 229 -3.11 3.47 -13.21
CA GLU A 229 -2.66 3.37 -14.60
C GLU A 229 -1.68 4.48 -14.98
N GLU A 230 -1.89 5.71 -14.53
CA GLU A 230 -0.96 6.83 -14.75
C GLU A 230 0.38 6.54 -14.09
N ALA A 231 0.35 6.10 -12.82
CA ALA A 231 1.55 5.73 -12.08
C ALA A 231 2.26 4.52 -12.69
N ALA A 232 1.54 3.45 -13.03
CA ALA A 232 2.11 2.26 -13.64
C ALA A 232 2.76 2.60 -14.99
N LYS A 233 2.11 3.43 -15.82
CA LYS A 233 2.69 3.88 -17.08
C LYS A 233 4.01 4.64 -16.86
N ALA A 234 4.06 5.55 -15.87
CA ALA A 234 5.28 6.25 -15.53
C ALA A 234 6.37 5.32 -14.97
N GLY A 235 5.99 4.30 -14.19
CA GLY A 235 6.89 3.31 -13.60
C GLY A 235 7.23 2.12 -14.50
N GLY A 236 6.98 2.18 -15.81
CA GLY A 236 7.33 1.11 -16.74
C GLY A 236 6.51 -0.18 -16.58
N GLY A 237 5.28 -0.07 -16.06
CA GLY A 237 4.35 -1.18 -15.80
C GLY A 237 4.16 -1.48 -14.31
N ASP A 238 4.95 -0.89 -13.42
CA ASP A 238 4.84 -1.03 -11.97
C ASP A 238 4.46 0.31 -11.34
N ASP A 239 3.29 0.39 -10.72
CA ASP A 239 2.85 1.62 -10.06
C ASP A 239 3.67 1.95 -8.82
N VAL A 240 4.22 0.95 -8.12
CA VAL A 240 5.07 1.15 -6.93
C VAL A 240 6.39 1.84 -7.30
N ALA A 241 6.85 1.67 -8.55
CA ALA A 241 8.04 2.34 -9.06
C ALA A 241 7.88 3.86 -9.21
N ALA A 242 6.66 4.37 -9.37
CA ALA A 242 6.46 5.81 -9.62
C ALA A 242 5.49 6.49 -8.64
N ALA A 243 4.39 5.84 -8.21
CA ALA A 243 3.36 6.46 -7.40
C ALA A 243 3.89 7.14 -6.12
N PRO A 244 4.76 6.50 -5.30
CA PRO A 244 5.27 7.14 -4.08
C PRO A 244 6.04 8.43 -4.37
N GLY A 245 6.89 8.42 -5.40
CA GLY A 245 7.69 9.58 -5.80
C GLY A 245 6.85 10.68 -6.44
N ILE A 246 5.91 10.31 -7.32
CA ILE A 246 4.96 11.26 -7.93
C ILE A 246 4.16 11.98 -6.85
N LEU A 247 3.55 11.22 -5.93
CA LEU A 247 2.75 11.80 -4.86
C LEU A 247 3.62 12.65 -3.93
N ARG A 248 4.83 12.21 -3.58
CA ARG A 248 5.75 13.02 -2.75
C ARG A 248 6.05 14.36 -3.39
N GLY A 249 6.42 14.37 -4.67
CA GLY A 249 6.71 15.61 -5.39
C GLY A 249 5.49 16.54 -5.48
N LEU A 250 4.31 15.99 -5.78
CA LEU A 250 3.05 16.75 -5.80
C LEU A 250 2.72 17.37 -4.44
N LEU A 251 2.94 16.63 -3.34
CA LEU A 251 2.73 17.10 -1.98
C LEU A 251 3.74 18.20 -1.61
N ASP A 252 5.03 18.03 -1.96
CA ASP A 252 6.10 18.98 -1.65
C ASP A 252 5.90 20.34 -2.31
N CYS A 253 5.37 20.37 -3.53
CA CYS A 253 5.05 21.62 -4.24
C CYS A 253 3.59 22.08 -4.04
N ARG A 254 2.80 21.37 -3.22
CA ARG A 254 1.35 21.61 -3.04
C ARG A 254 0.63 21.74 -4.38
N ALA A 255 0.94 20.88 -5.34
CA ALA A 255 0.27 20.87 -6.63
C ALA A 255 -1.24 20.71 -6.47
N THR A 256 -2.00 21.24 -7.42
CA THR A 256 -3.48 21.12 -7.44
C THR A 256 -3.96 20.01 -8.38
N LYS A 257 -3.13 19.56 -9.32
CA LYS A 257 -3.50 18.63 -10.40
C LYS A 257 -2.31 17.76 -10.83
N VAL A 258 -2.62 16.68 -11.53
CA VAL A 258 -1.65 15.85 -12.25
C VAL A 258 -1.75 16.16 -13.75
N THR A 259 -0.62 16.40 -14.41
CA THR A 259 -0.56 16.74 -15.85
C THR A 259 0.30 15.73 -16.61
N PRO A 260 0.18 15.68 -17.95
CA PRO A 260 1.08 14.87 -18.77
C PRO A 260 2.57 15.22 -18.55
N ALA A 261 2.92 16.50 -18.39
CA ALA A 261 4.31 16.89 -18.16
C ALA A 261 4.86 16.38 -16.82
N VAL A 262 4.03 16.37 -15.77
CA VAL A 262 4.39 15.75 -14.48
C VAL A 262 4.63 14.24 -14.64
N LEU A 263 3.74 13.54 -15.36
CA LEU A 263 3.86 12.10 -15.58
C LEU A 263 5.07 11.75 -16.45
N ASP A 264 5.34 12.53 -17.50
CA ASP A 264 6.49 12.34 -18.39
C ASP A 264 7.82 12.61 -17.66
N ALA A 265 7.85 13.64 -16.78
CA ALA A 265 9.01 13.91 -15.94
C ALA A 265 9.30 12.75 -14.99
N ALA A 266 8.27 12.19 -14.35
CA ALA A 266 8.40 11.01 -13.50
C ALA A 266 8.88 9.79 -14.31
N ALA A 267 8.30 9.55 -15.50
CA ALA A 267 8.67 8.43 -16.36
C ALA A 267 10.13 8.48 -16.82
N GLY A 268 10.68 9.69 -17.02
CA GLY A 268 12.08 9.88 -17.38
C GLY A 268 13.08 9.40 -16.33
N VAL A 269 12.64 9.25 -15.07
CA VAL A 269 13.52 8.88 -13.94
C VAL A 269 13.09 7.63 -13.17
N ALA A 270 11.83 7.20 -13.26
CA ALA A 270 11.27 6.07 -12.51
C ALA A 270 11.76 4.68 -12.96
N GLY A 271 12.84 4.60 -13.74
CA GLY A 271 13.45 3.33 -14.14
C GLY A 271 14.25 2.67 -13.02
N GLY A 272 14.33 1.34 -13.04
CA GLY A 272 15.09 0.56 -12.06
C GLY A 272 14.23 0.02 -10.92
N SER A 273 14.86 -0.33 -9.80
CA SER A 273 14.15 -0.92 -8.66
C SER A 273 13.54 0.18 -7.78
N PRO A 274 12.25 0.11 -7.40
CA PRO A 274 11.64 1.04 -6.43
C PRO A 274 12.35 1.03 -5.07
N LEU A 275 13.09 -0.03 -4.75
CA LEU A 275 13.79 -0.19 -3.48
C LEU A 275 15.21 0.39 -3.51
N ALA A 276 15.67 0.92 -4.65
CA ALA A 276 16.97 1.57 -4.72
C ALA A 276 16.98 2.85 -3.88
N ASP A 277 18.05 3.05 -3.12
CA ASP A 277 18.20 4.23 -2.27
C ASP A 277 18.04 5.53 -3.09
N GLY A 278 17.16 6.41 -2.64
CA GLY A 278 16.89 7.69 -3.29
C GLY A 278 15.98 7.63 -4.52
N HIS A 279 15.50 6.44 -4.93
CA HIS A 279 14.63 6.28 -6.11
C HIS A 279 13.39 7.18 -6.08
N ALA A 280 12.56 7.04 -5.02
CA ALA A 280 11.36 7.85 -4.88
C ALA A 280 11.66 9.35 -4.75
N GLY A 281 12.80 9.70 -4.16
CA GLY A 281 13.28 11.09 -4.07
C GLY A 281 13.61 11.68 -5.43
N ALA A 282 14.31 10.93 -6.30
CA ALA A 282 14.62 11.38 -7.65
C ALA A 282 13.34 11.60 -8.50
N VAL A 283 12.36 10.71 -8.38
CA VAL A 283 11.04 10.87 -9.00
C VAL A 283 10.33 12.12 -8.45
N ALA A 284 10.37 12.35 -7.14
CA ALA A 284 9.77 13.52 -6.50
C ALA A 284 10.40 14.83 -6.99
N ASP A 285 11.73 14.91 -7.07
CA ASP A 285 12.45 16.09 -7.54
C ASP A 285 12.09 16.45 -8.99
N ALA A 286 12.00 15.43 -9.87
CA ALA A 286 11.58 15.63 -11.26
C ALA A 286 10.14 16.17 -11.34
N VAL A 287 9.23 15.63 -10.52
CA VAL A 287 7.83 16.05 -10.43
C VAL A 287 7.71 17.49 -9.91
N VAL A 288 8.46 17.86 -8.87
CA VAL A 288 8.49 19.24 -8.35
C VAL A 288 8.94 20.22 -9.44
N GLY A 289 9.99 19.88 -10.18
CA GLY A 289 10.50 20.70 -11.28
C GLY A 289 9.45 20.92 -12.38
N ALA A 290 8.78 19.85 -12.81
CA ALA A 290 7.72 19.93 -13.83
C ALA A 290 6.50 20.73 -13.34
N ALA A 291 5.99 20.41 -12.16
CA ALA A 291 4.81 21.06 -11.59
C ALA A 291 5.02 22.57 -11.35
N THR A 292 6.21 22.94 -10.87
CA THR A 292 6.58 24.36 -10.66
C THR A 292 6.68 25.10 -11.99
N THR A 293 7.22 24.45 -13.03
CA THR A 293 7.31 25.04 -14.38
C THR A 293 5.94 25.31 -14.98
N GLU A 294 4.96 24.43 -14.72
CA GLU A 294 3.57 24.60 -15.17
C GLU A 294 2.73 25.51 -14.24
N GLY A 295 3.29 25.97 -13.12
CA GLY A 295 2.58 26.82 -12.16
C GLY A 295 1.43 26.11 -11.44
N LEU A 296 1.57 24.81 -11.15
CA LEU A 296 0.53 23.99 -10.53
C LEU A 296 0.41 24.17 -9.01
N ASN A 297 1.40 24.80 -8.40
CA ASN A 297 1.49 25.01 -6.95
C ASN A 297 0.28 25.84 -6.47
N ARG A 298 -0.30 25.46 -5.34
CA ARG A 298 -1.19 26.36 -4.58
C ARG A 298 -0.42 27.65 -4.25
N ARG A 299 -1.11 28.79 -4.35
CA ARG A 299 -0.56 30.11 -4.02
C ARG A 299 -0.55 30.35 -2.53
#